data_AF-A0A7S1Q6Z5-F1
#
_entry.id   AF-A0A7S1Q6Z5-F1
#
_cell.length_a   1.000
_cell.length_b   1.000
_cell.length_c   1.000
_cell.angle_alpha   90.00
_cell.angle_beta   90.00
_cell.angle_gamma   90.00
#
_symmetry.space_group_name_H-M   'P 1'
#
loop_
_entity.id
_entity.type
_entity.pdbx_description
1 polymer ?
#
loop_
_entity_poly.entity_id
_entity_poly.type
_entity_poly.pdbx_seq_one_letter_code
_entity_poly.pdbx_strand_id
1 'polypeptide(L)'
;MALTSSNAAGVSAADTTSDPNLLHEKMRLLEQDRKAYFETTSSQLQNNKEAIRQLRHENKELKTIIAAAKKGTGSLQATEAAHLDREIFALTLKLDEARDKESERKELLAKEEEKLAEVDQQCKPVLTPESSLTHKIRMLENRLDKSLIKYNEALSIQKTYEEIVKRLREERVGFDNQLAAIERTLKAKEFDYQELLKMSHAANHAKEVAKRELQKFKLAFDEERKAKDRELAERKAYVQAKVDQTQKLERKEAERRQKEKDEAEAQRQRQLEEAEGRRPGQHALAGGPRTAAGEDDARLGEYEAAFRRIKEATGVRDVAEMLQRFVSQEQTHKNLEAMSSEAESRIAQLKSENAELASRLEDLRYGGSGQLGSRRIVEEFEVHLAEAANQTRKHGERYEHLAKLLIDVKAGIEHLAEKLSGVRSDLKYEPMSDENAASVLNVCLQKLTVIVEEVPPADVGADDPATALVPVDIPFNRRVRLPREESDDEDDDAAGQNDQDDDVVLKRDQVKKLSANSIQRESKKKRRRMKGDRM
;
A
#
# COMPACT_ATOMS: atom_id res chain seq x y z
N MET A 1 -159.37 9.30 52.56
CA MET A 1 -159.93 7.94 52.63
C MET A 1 -158.91 7.07 53.38
N ALA A 2 -159.02 6.86 54.70
CA ALA A 2 -159.82 5.77 55.26
C ALA A 2 -160.90 5.26 54.30
N LEU A 3 -160.78 3.98 53.97
CA LEU A 3 -161.87 3.02 53.86
C LEU A 3 -163.28 3.62 53.77
N THR A 4 -163.94 3.25 52.67
CA THR A 4 -165.29 2.67 52.67
C THR A 4 -166.46 3.50 53.18
N SER A 5 -167.45 3.56 52.30
CA SER A 5 -168.81 3.09 52.57
C SER A 5 -169.71 3.96 53.45
N SER A 6 -170.89 4.22 52.86
CA SER A 6 -172.20 4.17 53.50
C SER A 6 -172.47 5.25 54.55
N ASN A 7 -173.60 5.93 54.44
CA ASN A 7 -174.88 5.37 54.83
C ASN A 7 -175.92 6.50 54.91
N ALA A 8 -177.16 6.07 55.15
CA ALA A 8 -178.35 6.81 55.56
C ALA A 8 -179.35 6.94 54.40
N ALA A 9 -180.25 5.97 54.21
CA ALA A 9 -181.37 5.66 55.12
C ALA A 9 -182.08 6.99 55.50
N GLY A 10 -183.22 7.32 54.92
CA GLY A 10 -184.39 6.47 54.82
C GLY A 10 -185.31 6.79 56.00
N VAL A 11 -186.56 7.13 55.65
CA VAL A 11 -187.78 6.89 56.45
C VAL A 11 -187.87 7.83 57.69
N SER A 12 -188.96 8.57 57.91
CA SER A 12 -190.26 8.03 58.31
C SER A 12 -191.36 9.12 58.34
N ALA A 13 -192.60 8.69 58.08
CA ALA A 13 -193.75 8.74 59.02
C ALA A 13 -194.53 10.07 58.97
N ALA A 14 -195.77 10.04 58.47
CA ALA A 14 -197.01 9.60 59.13
C ALA A 14 -197.49 10.61 60.20
N ASP A 15 -198.72 11.12 59.99
CA ASP A 15 -199.80 11.52 60.93
C ASP A 15 -199.43 12.20 62.26
N THR A 16 -200.10 13.24 62.78
CA THR A 16 -201.40 13.88 62.58
C THR A 16 -201.35 15.28 63.24
N THR A 17 -202.14 16.22 62.71
CA THR A 17 -202.69 17.49 63.29
C THR A 17 -202.35 17.84 64.75
N SER A 18 -202.10 19.08 65.20
CA SER A 18 -202.38 20.44 64.70
C SER A 18 -201.66 21.42 65.65
N ASP A 19 -200.92 22.42 65.15
CA ASP A 19 -200.86 23.75 65.80
C ASP A 19 -200.07 24.81 64.96
N PRO A 20 -200.51 26.08 64.86
CA PRO A 20 -200.04 27.01 63.81
C PRO A 20 -198.74 27.80 64.10
N ASN A 21 -198.15 27.72 65.30
CA ASN A 21 -197.06 28.64 65.69
C ASN A 21 -195.64 28.20 65.28
N LEU A 22 -195.43 26.97 64.81
CA LEU A 22 -194.08 26.47 64.43
C LEU A 22 -193.62 26.86 63.01
N LEU A 23 -194.51 27.41 62.17
CA LEU A 23 -194.23 27.64 60.75
C LEU A 23 -193.42 28.91 60.46
N HIS A 24 -193.45 29.92 61.33
CA HIS A 24 -192.72 31.18 61.09
C HIS A 24 -191.23 31.11 61.42
N GLU A 25 -190.82 30.33 62.42
CA GLU A 25 -189.40 30.21 62.79
C GLU A 25 -188.60 29.39 61.77
N LYS A 26 -189.25 28.43 61.10
CA LYS A 26 -188.65 27.59 60.06
C LYS A 26 -188.34 28.36 58.76
N MET A 27 -189.09 29.42 58.43
CA MET A 27 -188.80 30.24 57.24
C MET A 27 -187.53 31.09 57.40
N ARG A 28 -187.22 31.59 58.60
CA ARG A 28 -186.06 32.46 58.83
C ARG A 28 -184.72 31.71 58.71
N LEU A 29 -184.67 30.45 59.15
CA LEU A 29 -183.48 29.60 59.03
C LEU A 29 -183.17 29.22 57.58
N LEU A 30 -184.19 28.96 56.76
CA LEU A 30 -184.01 28.63 55.35
C LEU A 30 -183.45 29.80 54.51
N GLU A 31 -183.74 31.04 54.87
CA GLU A 31 -183.16 32.21 54.21
C GLU A 31 -181.68 32.43 54.56
N GLN A 32 -181.26 32.12 55.80
CA GLN A 32 -179.84 32.18 56.18
C GLN A 32 -179.01 31.09 55.48
N ASP A 33 -179.52 29.86 55.41
CA ASP A 33 -178.82 28.77 54.73
C ASP A 33 -178.65 29.04 53.24
N ARG A 34 -179.68 29.58 52.57
CA ARG A 34 -179.59 29.94 51.15
C ARG A 34 -178.50 30.98 50.87
N LYS A 35 -178.26 31.92 51.80
CA LYS A 35 -177.21 32.93 51.66
C LYS A 35 -175.81 32.34 51.85
N ALA A 36 -175.61 31.47 52.84
CA ALA A 36 -174.33 30.80 53.08
C ALA A 36 -173.91 29.89 51.91
N TYR A 37 -174.86 29.17 51.29
CA TYR A 37 -174.56 28.36 50.11
C TYR A 37 -174.10 29.21 48.91
N PHE A 38 -174.73 30.37 48.68
CA PHE A 38 -174.34 31.25 47.58
C PHE A 38 -172.93 31.85 47.79
N GLU A 39 -172.61 32.30 49.00
CA GLU A 39 -171.28 32.82 49.35
C GLU A 39 -170.19 31.75 49.20
N THR A 40 -170.46 30.52 49.64
CA THR A 40 -169.50 29.40 49.53
C THR A 40 -169.23 29.04 48.06
N THR A 41 -170.29 29.00 47.24
CA THR A 41 -170.16 28.66 45.80
C THR A 41 -169.42 29.76 45.03
N SER A 42 -169.65 31.03 45.36
CA SER A 42 -168.95 32.16 44.75
C SER A 42 -167.45 32.17 45.11
N SER A 43 -167.10 31.87 46.35
CA SER A 43 -165.70 31.78 46.81
C SER A 43 -164.94 30.64 46.09
N GLN A 44 -165.56 29.47 45.95
CA GLN A 44 -164.96 28.34 45.21
C GLN A 44 -164.73 28.66 43.72
N LEU A 45 -165.66 29.39 43.08
CA LEU A 45 -165.49 29.80 41.69
C LEU A 45 -164.31 30.78 41.51
N GLN A 46 -164.09 31.66 42.49
CA GLN A 46 -163.00 32.62 42.46
C GLN A 46 -161.64 31.93 42.66
N ASN A 47 -161.54 30.99 43.60
CA ASN A 47 -160.32 30.20 43.82
C ASN A 47 -159.97 29.35 42.58
N ASN A 48 -160.96 28.73 41.93
CA ASN A 48 -160.72 27.98 40.70
C ASN A 48 -160.21 28.86 39.55
N LYS A 49 -160.69 30.12 39.44
CA LYS A 49 -160.18 31.06 38.42
C LYS A 49 -158.73 31.47 38.67
N GLU A 50 -158.32 31.62 39.93
CA GLU A 50 -156.92 31.95 40.28
C GLU A 50 -155.97 30.78 40.00
N ALA A 51 -156.35 29.55 40.35
CA ALA A 51 -155.55 28.35 40.05
C ALA A 51 -155.28 28.17 38.55
N ILE A 52 -156.29 28.42 37.70
CA ILE A 52 -156.13 28.35 36.23
C ILE A 52 -155.15 29.41 35.72
N ARG A 53 -155.10 30.61 36.33
CA ARG A 53 -154.12 31.64 35.93
C ARG A 53 -152.69 31.24 36.30
N GLN A 54 -152.48 30.67 37.48
CA GLN A 54 -151.16 30.20 37.92
C GLN A 54 -150.64 29.11 36.98
N LEU A 55 -151.44 28.08 36.69
CA LEU A 55 -151.06 26.99 35.78
C LEU A 55 -150.76 27.47 34.34
N ARG A 56 -151.41 28.55 33.89
CA ARG A 56 -151.11 29.17 32.58
C ARG A 56 -149.80 29.95 32.59
N HIS A 57 -149.45 30.57 33.71
CA HIS A 57 -148.17 31.27 33.86
C HIS A 57 -147.01 30.29 33.88
N GLU A 58 -147.09 29.24 34.70
CA GLU A 58 -146.10 28.17 34.79
C GLU A 58 -145.89 27.48 33.42
N ASN A 59 -146.97 27.20 32.68
CA ASN A 59 -146.85 26.66 31.33
C ASN A 59 -146.13 27.58 30.35
N LYS A 60 -146.26 28.90 30.51
CA LYS A 60 -145.57 29.88 29.67
C LYS A 60 -144.08 29.90 30.01
N GLU A 61 -143.73 29.84 31.29
CA GLU A 61 -142.34 29.79 31.77
C GLU A 61 -141.63 28.50 31.34
N LEU A 62 -142.28 27.34 31.47
CA LEU A 62 -141.71 26.06 31.02
C LEU A 62 -141.47 26.05 29.50
N LYS A 63 -142.37 26.64 28.71
CA LYS A 63 -142.16 26.80 27.25
C LYS A 63 -140.96 27.69 26.94
N THR A 64 -140.74 28.76 27.69
CA THR A 64 -139.55 29.61 27.50
C THR A 64 -138.25 28.90 27.86
N ILE A 65 -138.23 28.09 28.94
CA ILE A 65 -137.06 27.33 29.35
C ILE A 65 -136.71 26.24 28.31
N ILE A 66 -137.71 25.54 27.78
CA ILE A 66 -137.49 24.51 26.73
C ILE A 66 -136.97 25.14 25.42
N ALA A 67 -137.47 26.31 25.05
CA ALA A 67 -137.00 27.03 23.86
C ALA A 67 -135.53 27.49 24.02
N ALA A 68 -135.13 27.95 25.21
CA ALA A 68 -133.75 28.31 25.51
C ALA A 68 -132.81 27.09 25.50
N ALA A 69 -133.22 25.97 26.11
CA ALA A 69 -132.43 24.74 26.15
C ALA A 69 -132.20 24.15 24.74
N LYS A 70 -133.21 24.13 23.87
CA LYS A 70 -133.05 23.65 22.48
C LYS A 70 -132.10 24.47 21.62
N LYS A 71 -131.88 25.76 21.96
CA LYS A 71 -131.03 26.66 21.16
C LYS A 71 -129.56 26.65 21.61
N GLY A 72 -129.26 26.24 22.84
CA GLY A 72 -127.92 26.32 23.44
C GLY A 72 -127.03 25.08 23.28
N THR A 73 -127.58 23.87 23.29
CA THR A 73 -126.76 22.65 23.46
C THR A 73 -126.28 21.99 22.17
N GLY A 74 -127.02 22.10 21.06
CA GLY A 74 -126.65 21.43 19.80
C GLY A 74 -125.65 22.17 18.92
N SER A 75 -125.54 23.50 19.07
CA SER A 75 -124.76 24.33 18.13
C SER A 75 -123.28 24.43 18.47
N LEU A 76 -122.89 24.35 19.75
CA LEU A 76 -121.50 24.48 20.19
C LEU A 76 -120.70 23.19 19.99
N GLN A 77 -121.28 22.03 20.32
CA GLN A 77 -120.64 20.73 20.12
C GLN A 77 -120.42 20.40 18.63
N ALA A 78 -121.35 20.79 17.76
CA ALA A 78 -121.21 20.58 16.32
C ALA A 78 -120.09 21.45 15.71
N THR A 79 -119.88 22.67 16.19
CA THR A 79 -118.80 23.55 15.72
C THR A 79 -117.42 23.09 16.21
N GLU A 80 -117.34 22.58 17.43
CA GLU A 80 -116.09 22.06 18.02
C GLU A 80 -115.69 20.73 17.38
N ALA A 81 -116.64 19.83 17.14
CA ALA A 81 -116.42 18.60 16.37
C ALA A 81 -115.91 18.90 14.95
N ALA A 82 -116.50 19.87 14.25
CA ALA A 82 -116.06 20.26 12.91
C ALA A 82 -114.66 20.91 12.91
N HIS A 83 -114.24 21.55 14.01
CA HIS A 83 -112.88 22.07 14.15
C HIS A 83 -111.87 20.94 14.36
N LEU A 84 -112.18 20.00 15.26
CA LEU A 84 -111.36 18.82 15.51
C LEU A 84 -111.24 17.93 14.27
N ASP A 85 -112.30 17.76 13.47
CA ASP A 85 -112.24 17.01 12.21
C ASP A 85 -111.30 17.67 11.18
N ARG A 86 -111.30 19.02 11.10
CA ARG A 86 -110.35 19.75 10.24
C ARG A 86 -108.92 19.63 10.74
N GLU A 87 -108.72 19.65 12.06
CA GLU A 87 -107.40 19.50 12.67
C GLU A 87 -106.87 18.08 12.51
N ILE A 88 -107.71 17.06 12.68
CA ILE A 88 -107.40 15.66 12.38
C ILE A 88 -107.03 15.53 10.90
N PHE A 89 -107.83 16.08 9.98
CA PHE A 89 -107.51 16.03 8.55
C PHE A 89 -106.16 16.70 8.24
N ALA A 90 -105.88 17.87 8.82
CA ALA A 90 -104.61 18.56 8.64
C ALA A 90 -103.42 17.80 9.24
N LEU A 91 -103.62 17.12 10.37
CA LEU A 91 -102.60 16.28 11.01
C LEU A 91 -102.38 14.98 10.23
N THR A 92 -103.44 14.35 9.71
CA THR A 92 -103.36 13.17 8.83
C THR A 92 -102.60 13.51 7.55
N LEU A 93 -102.92 14.64 6.91
CA LEU A 93 -102.20 15.10 5.72
C LEU A 93 -100.71 15.33 6.01
N LYS A 94 -100.37 15.99 7.12
CA LYS A 94 -98.96 16.18 7.54
C LYS A 94 -98.25 14.87 7.86
N LEU A 95 -98.97 13.89 8.42
CA LEU A 95 -98.43 12.57 8.74
C LEU A 95 -98.18 11.77 7.46
N ASP A 96 -99.08 11.84 6.49
CA ASP A 96 -98.91 11.21 5.18
C ASP A 96 -97.76 11.88 4.41
N GLU A 97 -97.65 13.21 4.39
CA GLU A 97 -96.48 13.92 3.84
C GLU A 97 -95.16 13.54 4.53
N ALA A 98 -95.18 13.29 5.84
CA ALA A 98 -94.00 12.85 6.59
C ALA A 98 -93.63 11.40 6.25
N ARG A 99 -94.62 10.53 6.06
CA ARG A 99 -94.42 9.14 5.62
C ARG A 99 -93.87 9.08 4.19
N ASP A 100 -94.35 9.91 3.28
CA ASP A 100 -93.82 9.99 1.92
C ASP A 100 -92.35 10.42 1.94
N LYS A 101 -92.00 11.46 2.71
CA LYS A 101 -90.61 11.89 2.91
C LYS A 101 -89.74 10.82 3.59
N GLU A 102 -90.30 10.03 4.50
CA GLU A 102 -89.60 8.91 5.13
C GLU A 102 -89.36 7.78 4.11
N SER A 103 -90.33 7.49 3.25
CA SER A 103 -90.21 6.52 2.17
C SER A 103 -89.12 6.93 1.17
N GLU A 104 -89.15 8.19 0.70
CA GLU A 104 -88.13 8.74 -0.19
C GLU A 104 -86.73 8.68 0.43
N ARG A 105 -86.59 9.02 1.73
CA ARG A 105 -85.31 8.93 2.43
C ARG A 105 -84.82 7.49 2.58
N LYS A 106 -85.71 6.53 2.84
CA LYS A 106 -85.35 5.10 2.90
C LYS A 106 -84.89 4.59 1.54
N GLU A 107 -85.54 4.99 0.45
CA GLU A 107 -85.10 4.65 -0.90
C GLU A 107 -83.74 5.25 -1.23
N LEU A 108 -83.47 6.49 -0.83
CA LEU A 108 -82.17 7.13 -1.02
C LEU A 108 -81.08 6.44 -0.20
N LEU A 109 -81.35 6.10 1.06
CA LEU A 109 -80.41 5.34 1.90
C LEU A 109 -80.09 3.98 1.27
N ALA A 110 -81.10 3.25 0.79
CA ALA A 110 -80.88 1.96 0.13
C ALA A 110 -80.01 2.10 -1.12
N LYS A 111 -80.22 3.15 -1.94
CA LYS A 111 -79.38 3.44 -3.11
C LYS A 111 -77.95 3.78 -2.73
N GLU A 112 -77.74 4.56 -1.67
CA GLU A 112 -76.39 4.89 -1.21
C GLU A 112 -75.69 3.69 -0.56
N GLU A 113 -76.41 2.82 0.16
CA GLU A 113 -75.88 1.56 0.69
C GLU A 113 -75.48 0.60 -0.44
N GLU A 114 -76.27 0.51 -1.52
CA GLU A 114 -75.94 -0.28 -2.71
C GLU A 114 -74.66 0.25 -3.39
N LYS A 115 -74.55 1.57 -3.58
CA LYS A 115 -73.32 2.19 -4.10
C LYS A 115 -72.12 1.97 -3.19
N LEU A 116 -72.31 2.05 -1.87
CA LEU A 116 -71.25 1.76 -0.89
C LEU A 116 -70.79 0.32 -1.00
N ALA A 117 -71.71 -0.63 -1.15
CA ALA A 117 -71.39 -2.04 -1.35
C ALA A 117 -70.63 -2.28 -2.67
N GLU A 118 -71.02 -1.60 -3.76
CA GLU A 118 -70.29 -1.65 -5.04
C GLU A 118 -68.87 -1.09 -4.91
N VAL A 119 -68.71 0.07 -4.27
CA VAL A 119 -67.40 0.69 -4.03
C VAL A 119 -66.54 -0.18 -3.12
N ASP A 120 -67.10 -0.75 -2.05
CA ASP A 120 -66.39 -1.68 -1.17
C ASP A 120 -65.95 -2.95 -1.91
N GLN A 121 -66.74 -3.41 -2.88
CA GLN A 121 -66.39 -4.56 -3.71
C GLN A 121 -65.28 -4.24 -4.72
N GLN A 122 -65.24 -3.00 -5.25
CA GLN A 122 -64.18 -2.50 -6.13
C GLN A 122 -62.88 -2.16 -5.39
N CYS A 123 -62.99 -1.69 -4.14
CA CYS A 123 -61.86 -1.37 -3.27
C CYS A 123 -61.21 -2.59 -2.60
N LYS A 124 -61.72 -3.81 -2.84
CA LYS A 124 -61.07 -5.03 -2.37
C LYS A 124 -59.65 -5.11 -2.92
N PRO A 125 -58.64 -5.34 -2.06
CA PRO A 125 -57.24 -5.33 -2.48
C PRO A 125 -56.98 -6.40 -3.55
N VAL A 126 -56.50 -5.97 -4.71
CA VAL A 126 -56.20 -6.82 -5.89
C VAL A 126 -55.08 -7.83 -5.60
N LEU A 127 -54.17 -7.52 -4.67
CA LEU A 127 -53.17 -8.44 -4.14
C LEU A 127 -53.56 -8.91 -2.74
N THR A 128 -54.31 -10.00 -2.68
CA THR A 128 -54.44 -10.80 -1.46
C THR A 128 -53.20 -11.68 -1.28
N PRO A 129 -52.88 -12.12 -0.03
CA PRO A 129 -51.74 -13.02 0.22
C PRO A 129 -51.85 -14.37 -0.52
N GLU A 130 -53.06 -14.77 -0.89
CA GLU A 130 -53.40 -15.97 -1.68
C GLU A 130 -53.50 -15.69 -3.20
N SER A 131 -53.26 -14.46 -3.65
CA SER A 131 -53.32 -14.12 -5.08
C SER A 131 -52.21 -14.84 -5.85
N SER A 132 -52.56 -15.41 -7.01
CA SER A 132 -51.62 -16.06 -7.93
C SER A 132 -50.41 -15.17 -8.25
N LEU A 133 -50.62 -13.86 -8.35
CA LEU A 133 -49.55 -12.88 -8.57
C LEU A 133 -48.60 -12.80 -7.37
N THR A 134 -49.11 -12.78 -6.14
CA THR A 134 -48.31 -12.77 -4.90
C THR A 134 -47.43 -14.02 -4.79
N HIS A 135 -47.97 -15.19 -5.15
CA HIS A 135 -47.19 -16.43 -5.23
C HIS A 135 -46.09 -16.38 -6.29
N LYS A 136 -46.38 -15.77 -7.44
CA LYS A 136 -45.41 -15.58 -8.53
C LYS A 136 -44.29 -14.62 -8.13
N ILE A 137 -44.64 -13.52 -7.46
CA ILE A 137 -43.68 -12.55 -6.90
C ILE A 137 -42.75 -13.25 -5.92
N ARG A 138 -43.28 -13.98 -4.92
CA ARG A 138 -42.44 -14.76 -3.98
C ARG A 138 -41.54 -15.79 -4.66
N MET A 139 -42.01 -16.46 -5.70
CA MET A 139 -41.17 -17.41 -6.45
C MET A 139 -40.03 -16.69 -7.18
N LEU A 140 -40.31 -15.55 -7.80
CA LEU A 140 -39.31 -14.75 -8.50
C LEU A 140 -38.30 -14.14 -7.53
N GLU A 141 -38.74 -13.64 -6.37
CA GLU A 141 -37.89 -13.17 -5.28
C GLU A 141 -36.97 -14.30 -4.79
N ASN A 142 -37.51 -15.47 -4.44
CA ASN A 142 -36.71 -16.62 -4.03
C ASN A 142 -35.70 -17.07 -5.10
N ARG A 143 -36.05 -16.95 -6.39
CA ARG A 143 -35.14 -17.27 -7.49
C ARG A 143 -34.06 -16.20 -7.64
N LEU A 144 -34.38 -14.94 -7.44
CA LEU A 144 -33.44 -13.84 -7.44
C LEU A 144 -32.45 -13.99 -6.28
N ASP A 145 -32.92 -14.24 -5.06
CA ASP A 145 -32.08 -14.45 -3.88
C ASP A 145 -31.11 -15.62 -4.07
N LYS A 146 -31.58 -16.74 -4.61
CA LYS A 146 -30.71 -17.89 -4.96
C LYS A 146 -29.66 -17.52 -6.01
N SER A 147 -30.00 -16.65 -6.96
CA SER A 147 -29.06 -16.21 -7.99
C SER A 147 -28.03 -15.23 -7.41
N LEU A 148 -28.44 -14.35 -6.49
CA LEU A 148 -27.57 -13.44 -5.76
C LEU A 148 -26.59 -14.19 -4.85
N ILE A 149 -27.05 -15.21 -4.13
CA ILE A 149 -26.18 -16.06 -3.30
C ILE A 149 -25.11 -16.72 -4.17
N LYS A 150 -25.49 -17.31 -5.31
CA LYS A 150 -24.55 -17.93 -6.26
C LYS A 150 -23.57 -16.92 -6.86
N TYR A 151 -24.04 -15.71 -7.17
CA TYR A 151 -23.19 -14.64 -7.68
C TYR A 151 -22.15 -14.22 -6.63
N ASN A 152 -22.57 -14.01 -5.39
CA ASN A 152 -21.66 -13.65 -4.31
C ASN A 152 -20.65 -14.75 -3.99
N GLU A 153 -21.06 -16.02 -4.06
CA GLU A 153 -20.15 -17.17 -3.90
C GLU A 153 -19.16 -17.28 -5.06
N ALA A 154 -19.61 -17.08 -6.30
CA ALA A 154 -18.70 -17.04 -7.45
C ALA A 154 -17.69 -15.88 -7.33
N LEU A 155 -18.13 -14.72 -6.83
CA LEU A 155 -17.31 -13.53 -6.65
C LEU A 155 -16.28 -13.73 -5.51
N SER A 156 -16.65 -14.41 -4.42
CA SER A 156 -15.70 -14.77 -3.36
C SER A 156 -14.66 -15.78 -3.85
N ILE A 157 -15.06 -16.78 -4.65
CA ILE A 157 -14.15 -17.73 -5.29
C ILE A 157 -13.23 -17.03 -6.29
N GLN A 158 -13.75 -16.09 -7.08
CA GLN A 158 -12.93 -15.30 -8.01
C GLN A 158 -11.85 -14.52 -7.25
N LYS A 159 -12.22 -13.83 -6.16
CA LYS A 159 -11.27 -13.07 -5.33
C LYS A 159 -10.15 -13.97 -4.77
N THR A 160 -10.48 -15.16 -4.30
CA THR A 160 -9.45 -16.09 -3.80
C THR A 160 -8.52 -16.57 -4.91
N TYR A 161 -9.04 -16.86 -6.11
CA TYR A 161 -8.19 -17.18 -7.26
C TYR A 161 -7.33 -16.00 -7.71
N GLU A 162 -7.84 -14.76 -7.67
CA GLU A 162 -7.06 -13.56 -7.96
C GLU A 162 -5.90 -13.38 -6.97
N GLU A 163 -6.14 -13.62 -5.68
CA GLU A 163 -5.09 -13.61 -4.65
C GLU A 163 -4.05 -14.71 -4.88
N ILE A 164 -4.47 -15.93 -5.21
CA ILE A 164 -3.57 -17.04 -5.55
C ILE A 164 -2.71 -16.68 -6.76
N VAL A 165 -3.31 -16.13 -7.83
CA VAL A 165 -2.57 -15.71 -9.02
C VAL A 165 -1.59 -14.58 -8.71
N LYS A 166 -1.99 -13.61 -7.89
CA LYS A 166 -1.09 -12.52 -7.46
C LYS A 166 0.12 -13.08 -6.71
N ARG A 167 -0.11 -13.97 -5.75
CA ARG A 167 0.97 -14.64 -4.99
C ARG A 167 1.88 -15.45 -5.91
N LEU A 168 1.33 -16.23 -6.84
CA LEU A 168 2.13 -17.01 -7.80
C LEU A 168 2.96 -16.11 -8.73
N ARG A 169 2.45 -14.93 -9.11
CA ARG A 169 3.23 -13.94 -9.89
C ARG A 169 4.37 -13.35 -9.07
N GLU A 170 4.13 -13.02 -7.80
CA GLU A 170 5.17 -12.55 -6.88
C GLU A 170 6.24 -13.62 -6.65
N GLU A 171 5.83 -14.88 -6.42
CA GLU A 171 6.74 -16.02 -6.27
C GLU A 171 7.55 -16.28 -7.55
N ARG A 172 6.95 -16.15 -8.74
CA ARG A 172 7.66 -16.26 -10.02
C ARG A 172 8.80 -15.25 -10.15
N VAL A 173 8.56 -13.98 -9.79
CA VAL A 173 9.60 -12.95 -9.78
C VAL A 173 10.68 -13.27 -8.73
N GLY A 174 10.28 -13.85 -7.59
CA GLY A 174 11.21 -14.37 -6.57
C GLY A 174 12.14 -15.46 -7.11
N PHE A 175 11.61 -16.41 -7.88
CA PHE A 175 12.42 -17.47 -8.51
C PHE A 175 13.38 -16.93 -9.56
N ASP A 176 12.98 -15.96 -10.38
CA ASP A 176 13.87 -15.34 -11.37
C ASP A 176 15.08 -14.66 -10.69
N ASN A 177 14.86 -14.01 -9.55
CA ASN A 177 15.93 -13.41 -8.75
C ASN A 177 16.88 -14.46 -8.13
N GLN A 178 16.33 -15.56 -7.62
CA GLN A 178 17.13 -16.67 -7.09
C GLN A 178 17.95 -17.35 -8.19
N LEU A 179 17.35 -17.56 -9.37
CA LEU A 179 18.01 -18.13 -10.53
C LEU A 179 19.16 -17.23 -11.01
N ALA A 180 18.91 -15.92 -11.15
CA ALA A 180 19.95 -14.96 -11.50
C ALA A 180 21.08 -14.90 -10.46
N ALA A 181 20.78 -15.09 -9.17
CA ALA A 181 21.80 -15.17 -8.12
C ALA A 181 22.64 -16.45 -8.26
N ILE A 182 22.01 -17.60 -8.50
CA ILE A 182 22.70 -18.88 -8.73
C ILE A 182 23.54 -18.83 -10.02
N GLU A 183 23.05 -18.22 -11.09
CA GLU A 183 23.81 -18.05 -12.33
C GLU A 183 25.05 -17.16 -12.13
N ARG A 184 24.93 -16.10 -11.33
CA ARG A 184 26.08 -15.26 -10.97
C ARG A 184 27.12 -16.03 -10.18
N THR A 185 26.71 -16.84 -9.21
CA THR A 185 27.65 -17.66 -8.43
C THR A 185 28.27 -18.77 -9.29
N LEU A 186 27.51 -19.38 -10.20
CA LEU A 186 28.03 -20.36 -11.14
C LEU A 186 29.11 -19.75 -12.05
N LYS A 187 28.85 -18.60 -12.66
CA LYS A 187 29.83 -17.90 -13.50
C LYS A 187 31.10 -17.53 -12.73
N ALA A 188 30.98 -17.08 -11.49
CA ALA A 188 32.13 -16.81 -10.64
C ALA A 188 32.93 -18.10 -10.36
N LYS A 189 32.25 -19.21 -10.05
CA LYS A 189 32.91 -20.51 -9.84
C LYS A 189 33.55 -21.09 -11.10
N GLU A 190 32.95 -20.89 -12.26
CA GLU A 190 33.56 -21.25 -13.54
C GLU A 190 34.83 -20.45 -13.81
N PHE A 191 34.82 -19.15 -13.49
CA PHE A 191 36.00 -18.30 -13.59
C PHE A 191 37.11 -18.79 -12.63
N ASP A 192 36.78 -19.00 -11.35
CA ASP A 192 37.70 -19.54 -10.34
C ASP A 192 38.29 -20.89 -10.79
N TYR A 193 37.45 -21.76 -11.37
CA TYR A 193 37.87 -23.06 -11.88
C TYR A 193 38.84 -22.93 -13.06
N GLN A 194 38.57 -22.02 -14.01
CA GLN A 194 39.47 -21.76 -15.14
C GLN A 194 40.81 -21.19 -14.67
N GLU A 195 40.81 -20.31 -13.67
CA GLU A 195 42.03 -19.79 -13.07
C GLU A 195 42.83 -20.90 -12.38
N LEU A 196 42.16 -21.74 -11.59
CA LEU A 196 42.79 -22.89 -10.94
C LEU A 196 43.37 -23.89 -11.95
N LEU A 197 42.69 -24.09 -13.09
CA LEU A 197 43.19 -24.93 -14.18
C LEU A 197 44.49 -24.34 -14.77
N LYS A 198 44.54 -23.03 -15.04
CA LYS A 198 45.75 -22.34 -15.52
C LYS A 198 46.89 -22.46 -14.50
N MET A 199 46.61 -22.26 -13.22
CA MET A 199 47.59 -22.46 -12.14
C MET A 199 48.10 -23.89 -12.09
N SER A 200 47.22 -24.89 -12.26
CA SER A 200 47.59 -26.31 -12.31
C SER A 200 48.49 -26.62 -13.51
N HIS A 201 48.19 -26.08 -14.69
CA HIS A 201 49.06 -26.21 -15.86
C HIS A 201 50.43 -25.56 -15.63
N ALA A 202 50.47 -24.36 -15.04
CA ALA A 202 51.73 -23.69 -14.71
C ALA A 202 52.55 -24.48 -13.68
N ALA A 203 51.90 -25.01 -12.63
CA ALA A 203 52.55 -25.85 -11.61
C ALA A 203 53.08 -27.16 -12.20
N ASN A 204 52.31 -27.82 -13.08
CA ASN A 204 52.76 -29.01 -13.79
C ASN A 204 53.94 -28.70 -14.72
N HIS A 205 53.90 -27.57 -15.44
CA HIS A 205 55.01 -27.14 -16.27
C HIS A 205 56.28 -26.91 -15.45
N ALA A 206 56.19 -26.17 -14.34
CA ALA A 206 57.30 -25.93 -13.42
C ALA A 206 57.88 -27.25 -12.87
N LYS A 207 57.01 -28.20 -12.49
CA LYS A 207 57.42 -29.54 -12.06
C LYS A 207 58.18 -30.30 -13.16
N GLU A 208 57.69 -30.27 -14.40
CA GLU A 208 58.36 -30.95 -15.52
C GLU A 208 59.69 -30.27 -15.88
N VAL A 209 59.78 -28.94 -15.80
CA VAL A 209 61.06 -28.22 -15.94
C VAL A 209 62.05 -28.64 -14.85
N ALA A 210 61.65 -28.61 -13.59
CA ALA A 210 62.50 -29.01 -12.47
C ALA A 210 62.96 -30.48 -12.59
N LYS A 211 62.07 -31.39 -13.04
CA LYS A 211 62.45 -32.78 -13.31
C LYS A 211 63.48 -32.89 -14.43
N ARG A 212 63.31 -32.15 -15.53
CA ARG A 212 64.28 -32.15 -16.65
C ARG A 212 65.62 -31.58 -16.21
N GLU A 213 65.64 -30.51 -15.44
CA GLU A 213 66.86 -29.94 -14.87
C GLU A 213 67.54 -30.93 -13.93
N LEU A 214 66.79 -31.59 -13.05
CA LEU A 214 67.31 -32.63 -12.18
C LEU A 214 67.90 -33.81 -12.98
N GLN A 215 67.25 -34.23 -14.08
CA GLN A 215 67.79 -35.26 -14.97
C GLN A 215 69.09 -34.83 -15.63
N LYS A 216 69.15 -33.61 -16.18
CA LYS A 216 70.37 -33.05 -16.77
C LYS A 216 71.50 -32.96 -15.75
N PHE A 217 71.20 -32.50 -14.54
CA PHE A 217 72.16 -32.42 -13.44
C PHE A 217 72.69 -33.81 -13.05
N LYS A 218 71.81 -34.81 -12.93
CA LYS A 218 72.23 -36.20 -12.66
C LYS A 218 73.15 -36.76 -13.74
N LEU A 219 72.81 -36.55 -15.01
CA LEU A 219 73.66 -36.99 -16.13
C LEU A 219 75.03 -36.31 -16.11
N ALA A 220 75.06 -34.99 -15.95
CA ALA A 220 76.31 -34.23 -15.85
C ALA A 220 77.17 -34.69 -14.66
N PHE A 221 76.54 -34.94 -13.50
CA PHE A 221 77.21 -35.45 -12.31
C PHE A 221 77.79 -36.86 -12.55
N ASP A 222 77.04 -37.75 -13.19
CA ASP A 222 77.50 -39.10 -13.51
C ASP A 222 78.64 -39.09 -14.55
N GLU A 223 78.59 -38.17 -15.52
CA GLU A 223 79.67 -37.95 -16.49
C GLU A 223 80.94 -37.42 -15.81
N GLU A 224 80.81 -36.42 -14.94
CA GLU A 224 81.94 -35.88 -14.17
C GLU A 224 82.54 -36.94 -13.26
N ARG A 225 81.70 -37.73 -12.58
CA ARG A 225 82.14 -38.86 -11.77
C ARG A 225 82.90 -39.89 -12.61
N LYS A 226 82.35 -40.29 -13.77
CA LYS A 226 83.03 -41.22 -14.69
C LYS A 226 84.35 -40.64 -15.22
N ALA A 227 84.41 -39.34 -15.51
CA ALA A 227 85.63 -38.67 -15.93
C ALA A 227 86.69 -38.70 -14.83
N LYS A 228 86.32 -38.38 -13.59
CA LYS A 228 87.20 -38.48 -12.42
C LYS A 228 87.65 -39.92 -12.17
N ASP A 229 86.76 -40.89 -12.27
CA ASP A 229 87.10 -42.31 -12.12
C ASP A 229 88.08 -42.78 -13.20
N ARG A 230 87.91 -42.33 -14.46
CA ARG A 230 88.87 -42.58 -15.56
C ARG A 230 90.22 -41.93 -15.29
N GLU A 231 90.25 -40.67 -14.91
CA GLU A 231 91.49 -39.95 -14.58
C GLU A 231 92.23 -40.60 -13.40
N LEU A 232 91.50 -41.04 -12.37
CA LEU A 232 92.07 -41.81 -11.26
C LEU A 232 92.59 -43.17 -11.71
N ALA A 233 91.89 -43.87 -12.61
CA ALA A 233 92.34 -45.14 -13.17
C ALA A 233 93.61 -44.97 -14.01
N GLU A 234 93.68 -43.93 -14.85
CA GLU A 234 94.86 -43.58 -15.66
C GLU A 234 96.05 -43.23 -14.76
N ARG A 235 95.84 -42.42 -13.72
CA ARG A 235 96.88 -42.10 -12.73
C ARG A 235 97.37 -43.35 -12.00
N LYS A 236 96.45 -44.23 -11.56
CA LYS A 236 96.81 -45.51 -10.93
C LYS A 236 97.61 -46.40 -11.87
N ALA A 237 97.20 -46.50 -13.13
CA ALA A 237 97.92 -47.28 -14.15
C ALA A 237 99.31 -46.72 -14.43
N TYR A 238 99.46 -45.39 -14.51
CA TYR A 238 100.74 -44.73 -14.67
C TYR A 238 101.68 -44.97 -13.48
N VAL A 239 101.18 -44.83 -12.25
CA VAL A 239 101.95 -45.12 -11.04
C VAL A 239 102.35 -46.59 -11.00
N GLN A 240 101.43 -47.52 -11.30
CA GLN A 240 101.74 -48.95 -11.35
C GLN A 240 102.80 -49.26 -12.41
N ALA A 241 102.71 -48.70 -13.61
CA ALA A 241 103.71 -48.88 -14.66
C ALA A 241 105.09 -48.36 -14.23
N LYS A 242 105.16 -47.24 -13.48
CA LYS A 242 106.40 -46.73 -12.91
C LYS A 242 106.97 -47.66 -11.84
N VAL A 243 106.13 -48.16 -10.94
CA VAL A 243 106.54 -49.14 -9.92
C VAL A 243 107.07 -50.42 -10.59
N ASP A 244 106.39 -50.93 -11.60
CA ASP A 244 106.82 -52.12 -12.35
C ASP A 244 108.14 -51.86 -13.09
N GLN A 245 108.32 -50.66 -13.66
CA GLN A 245 109.57 -50.26 -14.31
C GLN A 245 110.72 -50.19 -13.29
N THR A 246 110.50 -49.58 -12.13
CA THR A 246 111.51 -49.50 -11.06
C THR A 246 111.84 -50.89 -10.52
N GLN A 247 110.86 -51.76 -10.32
CA GLN A 247 111.09 -53.15 -9.90
C GLN A 247 111.85 -53.95 -10.94
N LYS A 248 111.58 -53.74 -12.24
CA LYS A 248 112.36 -54.38 -13.32
C LYS A 248 113.81 -53.90 -13.34
N LEU A 249 114.04 -52.61 -13.12
CA LEU A 249 115.39 -52.05 -13.02
C LEU A 249 116.11 -52.60 -11.77
N GLU A 250 115.44 -52.64 -10.63
CA GLU A 250 115.97 -53.20 -9.39
C GLU A 250 116.29 -54.70 -9.53
N ARG A 251 115.44 -55.49 -10.21
CA ARG A 251 115.72 -56.90 -10.53
C ARG A 251 116.94 -57.05 -11.43
N LYS A 252 117.05 -56.23 -12.50
CA LYS A 252 118.23 -56.24 -13.38
C LYS A 252 119.49 -55.81 -12.65
N GLU A 253 119.39 -54.83 -11.76
CA GLU A 253 120.51 -54.38 -10.92
C GLU A 253 120.89 -55.43 -9.90
N ALA A 254 119.93 -56.12 -9.28
CA ALA A 254 120.17 -57.25 -8.39
C ALA A 254 120.85 -58.41 -9.13
N GLU A 255 120.38 -58.75 -10.34
CA GLU A 255 121.02 -59.75 -11.20
C GLU A 255 122.45 -59.34 -11.60
N ARG A 256 122.67 -58.06 -11.97
CA ARG A 256 124.01 -57.54 -12.26
C ARG A 256 124.89 -57.57 -11.02
N ARG A 257 124.37 -57.17 -9.86
CA ARG A 257 125.09 -57.19 -8.58
C ARG A 257 125.39 -58.61 -8.13
N GLN A 258 124.55 -59.58 -8.48
CA GLN A 258 124.81 -60.99 -8.24
C GLN A 258 125.91 -61.51 -9.17
N LYS A 259 125.85 -61.20 -10.47
CA LYS A 259 126.95 -61.47 -11.41
C LYS A 259 128.25 -60.78 -11.02
N GLU A 260 128.20 -59.53 -10.55
CA GLU A 260 129.36 -58.79 -10.04
C GLU A 260 129.88 -59.39 -8.73
N LYS A 261 129.03 -59.97 -7.88
CA LYS A 261 129.48 -60.76 -6.71
C LYS A 261 130.14 -62.06 -7.14
N ASP A 262 129.59 -62.77 -8.13
CA ASP A 262 130.16 -64.00 -8.68
C ASP A 262 131.51 -63.70 -9.39
N GLU A 263 131.57 -62.58 -10.14
CA GLU A 263 132.78 -62.07 -10.79
C GLU A 263 133.77 -61.51 -9.77
N ALA A 264 133.34 -60.88 -8.68
CA ALA A 264 134.20 -60.42 -7.59
C ALA A 264 134.69 -61.57 -6.71
N GLU A 265 133.97 -62.69 -6.60
CA GLU A 265 134.47 -63.94 -6.03
C GLU A 265 135.51 -64.58 -6.97
N ALA A 266 135.24 -64.59 -8.29
CA ALA A 266 136.22 -65.03 -9.29
C ALA A 266 137.46 -64.11 -9.36
N GLN A 267 137.28 -62.80 -9.17
CA GLN A 267 138.38 -61.82 -9.07
C GLN A 267 139.06 -61.86 -7.72
N ARG A 268 138.40 -62.17 -6.59
CA ARG A 268 139.06 -62.47 -5.31
C ARG A 268 139.95 -63.71 -5.41
N GLN A 269 139.56 -64.68 -6.23
CA GLN A 269 140.40 -65.81 -6.60
C GLN A 269 141.61 -65.40 -7.46
N ARG A 270 141.49 -64.34 -8.27
CA ARG A 270 142.57 -63.83 -9.15
C ARG A 270 143.40 -62.69 -8.53
N GLN A 271 142.92 -62.01 -7.49
CA GLN A 271 143.57 -60.90 -6.79
C GLN A 271 144.35 -61.37 -5.54
N LEU A 272 144.42 -62.69 -5.29
CA LEU A 272 145.45 -63.29 -4.43
C LEU A 272 146.81 -63.42 -5.15
N GLU A 273 146.90 -63.17 -6.47
CA GLU A 273 148.12 -63.33 -7.26
C GLU A 273 148.75 -62.05 -7.82
N GLU A 274 148.18 -60.85 -7.64
CA GLU A 274 148.90 -59.65 -8.08
C GLU A 274 148.54 -58.43 -7.24
N ALA A 275 149.45 -58.16 -6.30
CA ALA A 275 149.47 -56.98 -5.48
C ALA A 275 150.29 -55.87 -6.15
N GLU A 276 149.89 -54.63 -5.82
CA GLU A 276 150.67 -53.39 -5.81
C GLU A 276 150.74 -52.53 -7.09
N GLY A 277 150.49 -51.22 -6.94
CA GLY A 277 151.05 -50.22 -7.86
C GLY A 277 150.25 -48.94 -8.17
N ARG A 278 150.01 -48.08 -7.17
CA ARG A 278 149.97 -46.59 -7.19
C ARG A 278 149.43 -45.79 -8.42
N ARG A 279 148.46 -44.90 -8.10
CA ARG A 279 148.06 -43.62 -8.76
C ARG A 279 149.25 -42.61 -8.84
N PRO A 280 149.19 -41.38 -9.43
CA PRO A 280 148.05 -40.60 -9.99
C PRO A 280 148.34 -39.76 -11.27
N GLY A 281 147.30 -39.08 -11.78
CA GLY A 281 147.42 -37.73 -12.37
C GLY A 281 147.48 -37.62 -13.91
N GLN A 282 146.47 -36.99 -14.50
CA GLN A 282 146.49 -36.49 -15.89
C GLN A 282 146.22 -34.99 -15.93
N HIS A 283 147.31 -34.25 -16.16
CA HIS A 283 147.40 -33.13 -17.10
C HIS A 283 146.96 -33.63 -18.51
N ALA A 284 146.50 -32.87 -19.50
CA ALA A 284 146.81 -31.51 -19.89
C ALA A 284 146.04 -31.13 -21.18
N LEU A 285 145.90 -29.82 -21.40
CA LEU A 285 146.14 -29.11 -22.67
C LEU A 285 145.11 -29.09 -23.83
N ALA A 286 144.81 -27.83 -24.16
CA ALA A 286 144.90 -27.20 -25.49
C ALA A 286 143.66 -27.15 -26.38
N GLY A 287 143.32 -25.92 -26.75
CA GLY A 287 142.45 -25.60 -27.87
C GLY A 287 141.73 -24.26 -27.74
N GLY A 288 142.45 -23.14 -27.80
CA GLY A 288 141.83 -21.89 -28.27
C GLY A 288 141.72 -21.90 -29.80
N PRO A 289 141.44 -20.78 -30.47
CA PRO A 289 140.58 -19.64 -30.10
C PRO A 289 139.65 -19.26 -31.30
N ARG A 290 139.01 -18.07 -31.22
CA ARG A 290 138.55 -17.23 -32.37
C ARG A 290 137.24 -17.69 -33.02
N THR A 291 136.37 -16.85 -33.58
CA THR A 291 136.10 -15.40 -33.67
C THR A 291 134.76 -15.33 -34.43
N ALA A 292 134.05 -14.21 -34.33
CA ALA A 292 132.98 -13.76 -35.23
C ALA A 292 131.54 -14.24 -34.93
N ALA A 293 130.91 -13.65 -33.92
CA ALA A 293 129.45 -13.49 -33.81
C ALA A 293 129.08 -12.33 -32.86
N GLY A 294 129.75 -11.18 -32.98
CA GLY A 294 129.68 -10.09 -31.99
C GLY A 294 128.40 -9.25 -31.97
N GLU A 295 127.49 -9.41 -32.92
CA GLU A 295 126.22 -8.66 -32.97
C GLU A 295 125.00 -9.56 -32.69
N ASP A 296 125.07 -10.83 -33.06
CA ASP A 296 124.02 -11.80 -32.76
C ASP A 296 124.07 -12.28 -31.30
N ASP A 297 125.26 -12.42 -30.69
CA ASP A 297 125.39 -12.79 -29.27
C ASP A 297 124.91 -11.69 -28.31
N ALA A 298 125.03 -10.42 -28.70
CA ALA A 298 124.52 -9.31 -27.90
C ALA A 298 122.99 -9.26 -27.92
N ARG A 299 122.37 -9.46 -29.10
CA ARG A 299 120.91 -9.61 -29.21
C ARG A 299 120.40 -10.88 -28.54
N LEU A 300 121.10 -12.01 -28.67
CA LEU A 300 120.77 -13.23 -27.91
C LEU A 300 120.86 -12.98 -26.41
N GLY A 301 121.88 -12.25 -25.94
CA GLY A 301 122.02 -11.89 -24.53
C GLY A 301 120.88 -11.01 -24.01
N GLU A 302 120.41 -10.06 -24.82
CA GLU A 302 119.24 -9.23 -24.48
C GLU A 302 117.94 -10.05 -24.44
N TYR A 303 117.71 -10.92 -25.44
CA TYR A 303 116.56 -11.82 -25.45
C TYR A 303 116.62 -12.84 -24.31
N GLU A 304 117.80 -13.37 -23.99
CA GLU A 304 118.01 -14.26 -22.83
C GLU A 304 117.75 -13.55 -21.51
N ALA A 305 118.19 -12.29 -21.35
CA ALA A 305 117.93 -11.50 -20.16
C ALA A 305 116.44 -11.19 -19.99
N ALA A 306 115.74 -10.86 -21.08
CA ALA A 306 114.29 -10.71 -21.09
C ALA A 306 113.59 -12.05 -20.78
N PHE A 307 114.05 -13.16 -21.35
CA PHE A 307 113.51 -14.49 -21.08
C PHE A 307 113.71 -14.93 -19.64
N ARG A 308 114.87 -14.66 -19.03
CA ARG A 308 115.12 -14.95 -17.61
C ARG A 308 114.19 -14.16 -16.71
N ARG A 309 113.97 -12.87 -16.99
CA ARG A 309 112.98 -12.07 -16.24
C ARG A 309 111.57 -12.63 -16.34
N ILE A 310 111.14 -13.03 -17.53
CA ILE A 310 109.80 -13.61 -17.69
C ILE A 310 109.74 -15.01 -17.04
N LYS A 311 110.80 -15.82 -17.13
CA LYS A 311 110.91 -17.13 -16.48
C LYS A 311 110.86 -17.02 -14.95
N GLU A 312 111.52 -16.01 -14.39
CA GLU A 312 111.50 -15.70 -12.95
C GLU A 312 110.12 -15.18 -12.52
N ALA A 313 109.49 -14.29 -13.30
CA ALA A 313 108.16 -13.75 -12.99
C ALA A 313 107.03 -14.78 -13.14
N THR A 314 107.15 -15.71 -14.08
CA THR A 314 106.17 -16.77 -14.34
C THR A 314 106.42 -18.05 -13.53
N GLY A 315 107.64 -18.22 -12.98
CA GLY A 315 108.02 -19.37 -12.15
C GLY A 315 108.15 -20.71 -12.89
N VAL A 316 108.19 -20.69 -14.22
CA VAL A 316 108.15 -21.88 -15.08
C VAL A 316 109.56 -22.38 -15.39
N ARG A 317 109.82 -23.71 -15.32
CA ARG A 317 111.17 -24.27 -15.47
C ARG A 317 111.61 -24.52 -16.91
N ASP A 318 110.66 -24.71 -17.82
CA ASP A 318 110.90 -25.07 -19.23
C ASP A 318 110.21 -24.07 -20.20
N VAL A 319 110.87 -23.78 -21.31
CA VAL A 319 110.39 -22.84 -22.34
C VAL A 319 109.13 -23.38 -23.03
N ALA A 320 109.04 -24.71 -23.20
CA ALA A 320 107.85 -25.34 -23.76
C ALA A 320 106.61 -25.16 -22.85
N GLU A 321 106.77 -25.29 -21.52
CA GLU A 321 105.69 -25.05 -20.57
C GLU A 321 105.28 -23.57 -20.55
N MET A 322 106.24 -22.65 -20.67
CA MET A 322 105.97 -21.21 -20.76
C MET A 322 105.14 -20.88 -22.00
N LEU A 323 105.55 -21.36 -23.17
CA LEU A 323 104.81 -21.14 -24.42
C LEU A 323 103.40 -21.76 -24.35
N GLN A 324 103.26 -22.96 -23.80
CA GLN A 324 101.95 -23.59 -23.64
C GLN A 324 101.05 -22.78 -22.68
N ARG A 325 101.59 -22.26 -21.57
CA ARG A 325 100.82 -21.41 -20.65
C ARG A 325 100.43 -20.10 -21.31
N PHE A 326 101.32 -19.44 -22.03
CA PHE A 326 101.00 -18.22 -22.78
C PHE A 326 99.91 -18.46 -23.82
N VAL A 327 100.00 -19.53 -24.61
CA VAL A 327 98.97 -19.86 -25.61
C VAL A 327 97.64 -20.21 -24.93
N SER A 328 97.65 -20.97 -23.83
CA SER A 328 96.42 -21.29 -23.09
C SER A 328 95.83 -20.04 -22.43
N GLN A 329 96.67 -19.14 -21.92
CA GLN A 329 96.24 -17.90 -21.29
C GLN A 329 95.68 -16.93 -22.34
N GLU A 330 96.28 -16.84 -23.52
CA GLU A 330 95.77 -16.07 -24.65
C GLU A 330 94.42 -16.62 -25.13
N GLN A 331 94.25 -17.95 -25.18
CA GLN A 331 92.96 -18.57 -25.48
C GLN A 331 91.91 -18.26 -24.41
N THR A 332 92.26 -18.32 -23.11
CA THR A 332 91.34 -17.93 -22.04
C THR A 332 91.00 -16.44 -22.08
N HIS A 333 91.96 -15.59 -22.46
CA HIS A 333 91.74 -14.15 -22.62
C HIS A 333 90.78 -13.87 -23.76
N LYS A 334 91.00 -14.47 -24.94
CA LYS A 334 90.09 -14.35 -26.09
C LYS A 334 88.69 -14.85 -25.76
N ASN A 335 88.56 -15.93 -24.97
CA ASN A 335 87.27 -16.42 -24.53
C ASN A 335 86.59 -15.46 -23.54
N LEU A 336 87.34 -14.85 -22.61
CA LEU A 336 86.81 -13.84 -21.70
C LEU A 336 86.40 -12.56 -22.42
N GLU A 337 87.17 -12.12 -23.42
CA GLU A 337 86.81 -11.00 -24.29
C GLU A 337 85.56 -11.29 -25.10
N ALA A 338 85.42 -12.51 -25.66
CA ALA A 338 84.23 -12.93 -26.36
C ALA A 338 83.00 -12.96 -25.44
N MET A 339 83.13 -13.52 -24.23
CA MET A 339 82.07 -13.54 -23.22
C MET A 339 81.71 -12.12 -22.73
N SER A 340 82.70 -11.23 -22.59
CA SER A 340 82.47 -9.82 -22.23
C SER A 340 81.70 -9.11 -23.35
N SER A 341 82.13 -9.30 -24.60
CA SER A 341 81.44 -8.74 -25.77
C SER A 341 80.02 -9.27 -25.93
N GLU A 342 79.79 -10.56 -25.70
CA GLU A 342 78.45 -11.16 -25.74
C GLU A 342 77.56 -10.62 -24.59
N ALA A 343 78.12 -10.49 -23.38
CA ALA A 343 77.41 -9.91 -22.24
C ALA A 343 77.06 -8.44 -22.49
N GLU A 344 77.98 -7.65 -23.04
CA GLU A 344 77.75 -6.26 -23.43
C GLU A 344 76.66 -6.14 -24.50
N SER A 345 76.71 -7.00 -25.53
CA SER A 345 75.67 -7.07 -26.56
C SER A 345 74.31 -7.41 -25.96
N ARG A 346 74.25 -8.37 -25.03
CA ARG A 346 73.01 -8.77 -24.36
C ARG A 346 72.45 -7.67 -23.45
N ILE A 347 73.33 -6.94 -22.75
CA ILE A 347 72.94 -5.76 -21.96
C ILE A 347 72.38 -4.67 -22.88
N ALA A 348 72.99 -4.43 -24.05
CA ALA A 348 72.49 -3.47 -25.02
C ALA A 348 71.11 -3.85 -25.57
N GLN A 349 70.91 -5.13 -25.92
CA GLN A 349 69.60 -5.65 -26.35
C GLN A 349 68.53 -5.48 -25.27
N LEU A 350 68.82 -5.91 -24.04
CA LEU A 350 67.88 -5.78 -22.92
C LEU A 350 67.56 -4.31 -22.59
N LYS A 351 68.53 -3.39 -22.73
CA LYS A 351 68.29 -1.95 -22.58
C LYS A 351 67.37 -1.41 -23.69
N SER A 352 67.54 -1.87 -24.93
CA SER A 352 66.66 -1.51 -26.04
C SER A 352 65.24 -2.02 -25.81
N GLU A 353 65.09 -3.30 -25.47
CA GLU A 353 63.79 -3.90 -25.16
C GLU A 353 63.10 -3.21 -23.99
N ASN A 354 63.85 -2.86 -22.93
CA ASN A 354 63.29 -2.14 -21.79
C ASN A 354 62.87 -0.72 -22.17
N ALA A 355 63.61 -0.03 -23.05
CA ALA A 355 63.22 1.27 -23.57
C ALA A 355 61.95 1.19 -24.43
N GLU A 356 61.83 0.17 -25.28
CA GLU A 356 60.63 -0.09 -26.09
C GLU A 356 59.42 -0.43 -25.22
N LEU A 357 59.59 -1.29 -24.21
CA LEU A 357 58.53 -1.63 -23.26
C LEU A 357 58.13 -0.43 -22.40
N ALA A 358 59.09 0.39 -21.97
CA ALA A 358 58.81 1.63 -21.25
C ALA A 358 58.03 2.62 -22.12
N SER A 359 58.41 2.79 -23.39
CA SER A 359 57.66 3.61 -24.35
C SER A 359 56.25 3.07 -24.56
N ARG A 360 56.08 1.75 -24.73
CA ARG A 360 54.75 1.13 -24.85
C ARG A 360 53.93 1.29 -23.57
N LEU A 361 54.55 1.23 -22.40
CA LEU A 361 53.88 1.48 -21.12
C LEU A 361 53.46 2.94 -21.03
N GLU A 362 54.31 3.87 -21.45
CA GLU A 362 54.00 5.29 -21.52
C GLU A 362 52.86 5.56 -22.52
N ASP A 363 52.89 4.94 -23.70
CA ASP A 363 51.82 4.97 -24.70
C ASP A 363 50.53 4.32 -24.19
N LEU A 364 50.58 3.24 -23.41
CA LEU A 364 49.37 2.69 -22.78
C LEU A 364 48.86 3.58 -21.65
N ARG A 365 49.77 4.19 -20.88
CA ARG A 365 49.46 5.03 -19.71
C ARG A 365 48.90 6.40 -20.11
N TYR A 366 49.36 6.94 -21.24
CA TYR A 366 49.00 8.28 -21.72
C TYR A 366 48.30 8.29 -23.08
N GLY A 367 48.54 7.30 -23.94
CA GLY A 367 47.83 7.09 -25.21
C GLY A 367 46.60 6.18 -25.09
N GLY A 368 46.41 5.50 -23.96
CA GLY A 368 45.14 4.91 -23.58
C GLY A 368 44.12 6.00 -23.25
N SER A 369 43.29 6.36 -24.23
CA SER A 369 42.12 7.24 -24.12
C SER A 369 41.05 6.67 -23.17
N GLY A 370 41.38 6.51 -21.88
CA GLY A 370 40.53 5.75 -20.98
C GLY A 370 40.77 5.91 -19.48
N GLN A 371 41.76 6.67 -19.02
CA GLN A 371 41.94 6.83 -17.56
C GLN A 371 41.51 8.20 -17.03
N LEU A 372 41.66 9.27 -17.81
CA LEU A 372 41.14 10.61 -17.46
C LEU A 372 39.70 10.84 -17.93
N GLY A 373 39.31 10.29 -19.08
CA GLY A 373 37.93 10.32 -19.58
C GLY A 373 37.00 9.38 -18.81
N SER A 374 37.41 8.13 -18.58
CA SER A 374 36.58 7.15 -17.86
C SER A 374 36.28 7.58 -16.43
N ARG A 375 37.25 8.17 -15.71
CA ARG A 375 37.00 8.67 -14.36
C ARG A 375 36.07 9.88 -14.34
N ARG A 376 36.24 10.84 -15.26
CA ARG A 376 35.36 12.02 -15.34
C ARG A 376 33.93 11.63 -15.74
N ILE A 377 33.80 10.67 -16.66
CA ILE A 377 32.50 10.12 -17.09
C ILE A 377 31.85 9.34 -15.94
N VAL A 378 32.63 8.58 -15.16
CA VAL A 378 32.13 7.91 -13.96
C VAL A 378 31.70 8.93 -12.91
N GLU A 379 32.49 9.97 -12.64
CA GLU A 379 32.12 11.06 -11.71
C GLU A 379 30.86 11.79 -12.20
N GLU A 380 30.68 12.01 -13.50
CA GLU A 380 29.48 12.61 -14.09
C GLU A 380 28.25 11.69 -13.97
N PHE A 381 28.40 10.39 -14.21
CA PHE A 381 27.32 9.42 -13.96
C PHE A 381 27.00 9.25 -12.47
N GLU A 382 27.98 9.34 -11.58
CA GLU A 382 27.76 9.35 -10.13
C GLU A 382 26.98 10.59 -9.70
N VAL A 383 27.28 11.76 -10.27
CA VAL A 383 26.51 13.00 -10.06
C VAL A 383 25.09 12.85 -10.58
N HIS A 384 24.90 12.37 -11.81
CA HIS A 384 23.56 12.14 -12.36
C HIS A 384 22.74 11.11 -11.57
N LEU A 385 23.40 10.06 -11.06
CA LEU A 385 22.75 9.07 -10.20
C LEU A 385 22.36 9.67 -8.85
N ALA A 386 23.22 10.50 -8.25
CA ALA A 386 22.91 11.22 -7.02
C ALA A 386 21.77 12.24 -7.20
N GLU A 387 21.73 12.94 -8.33
CA GLU A 387 20.64 13.86 -8.70
C GLU A 387 19.32 13.11 -8.89
N ALA A 388 19.31 12.02 -9.67
CA ALA A 388 18.13 11.19 -9.89
C ALA A 388 17.61 10.56 -8.58
N ALA A 389 18.51 10.12 -7.71
CA ALA A 389 18.17 9.61 -6.38
C ALA A 389 17.54 10.71 -5.50
N ASN A 390 18.09 11.92 -5.52
CA ASN A 390 17.53 13.05 -4.79
C ASN A 390 16.15 13.47 -5.33
N GLN A 391 15.95 13.48 -6.64
CA GLN A 391 14.64 13.77 -7.23
C GLN A 391 13.62 12.71 -6.85
N THR A 392 14.00 11.43 -6.91
CA THR A 392 13.12 10.33 -6.49
C THR A 392 12.74 10.46 -5.02
N ARG A 393 13.69 10.83 -4.14
CA ARG A 393 13.40 11.10 -2.72
C ARG A 393 12.43 12.27 -2.55
N LYS A 394 12.67 13.40 -3.22
CA LYS A 394 11.77 14.57 -3.16
C LYS A 394 10.36 14.25 -3.66
N HIS A 395 10.24 13.51 -4.76
CA HIS A 395 8.95 13.05 -5.26
C HIS A 395 8.27 12.08 -4.29
N GLY A 396 9.04 11.20 -3.63
CA GLY A 396 8.55 10.33 -2.57
C GLY A 396 8.00 11.11 -1.37
N GLU A 397 8.72 12.12 -0.89
CA GLU A 397 8.29 12.99 0.21
C GLU A 397 7.00 13.76 -0.15
N ARG A 398 6.93 14.31 -1.38
CA ARG A 398 5.72 14.98 -1.89
C ARG A 398 4.54 14.01 -2.00
N TYR A 399 4.77 12.80 -2.48
CA TYR A 399 3.75 11.77 -2.58
C TYR A 399 3.26 11.34 -1.19
N GLU A 400 4.15 11.16 -0.22
CA GLU A 400 3.77 10.82 1.16
C GLU A 400 2.93 11.94 1.78
N HIS A 401 3.31 13.21 1.55
CA HIS A 401 2.52 14.36 1.98
C HIS A 401 1.13 14.38 1.31
N LEU A 402 1.06 14.21 -0.01
CA LEU A 402 -0.20 14.21 -0.76
C LEU A 402 -1.09 13.03 -0.34
N ALA A 403 -0.52 11.86 -0.08
CA ALA A 403 -1.24 10.70 0.41
C ALA A 403 -1.85 10.95 1.79
N LYS A 404 -1.11 11.58 2.72
CA LYS A 404 -1.65 12.00 4.02
C LYS A 404 -2.79 13.00 3.87
N LEU A 405 -2.60 14.01 3.03
CA LEU A 405 -3.64 15.02 2.76
C LEU A 405 -4.90 14.39 2.14
N LEU A 406 -4.73 13.40 1.26
CA LEU A 406 -5.83 12.67 0.64
C LEU A 406 -6.58 11.78 1.64
N ILE A 407 -5.89 11.18 2.63
CA ILE A 407 -6.52 10.48 3.76
C ILE A 407 -7.34 11.46 4.60
N ASP A 408 -6.77 12.63 4.93
CA ASP A 408 -7.47 13.66 5.72
C ASP A 408 -8.71 14.19 4.98
N VAL A 409 -8.61 14.42 3.67
CA VAL A 409 -9.73 14.83 2.82
C VAL A 409 -10.82 13.76 2.77
N LYS A 410 -10.46 12.48 2.61
CA LYS A 410 -11.43 11.37 2.65
C LYS A 410 -12.16 11.32 3.98
N ALA A 411 -11.43 11.34 5.09
CA ALA A 411 -12.03 11.37 6.43
C ALA A 411 -12.97 12.59 6.59
N GLY A 412 -12.57 13.77 6.08
CA GLY A 412 -13.40 14.96 6.07
C GLY A 412 -14.70 14.80 5.25
N ILE A 413 -14.63 14.21 4.06
CA ILE A 413 -15.80 13.93 3.22
C ILE A 413 -16.70 12.88 3.87
N GLU A 414 -16.13 11.85 4.52
CA GLU A 414 -16.86 10.81 5.27
C GLU A 414 -17.67 11.44 6.40
N HIS A 415 -17.01 12.29 7.20
CA HIS A 415 -17.68 13.04 8.28
C HIS A 415 -18.76 13.99 7.75
N LEU A 416 -18.52 14.64 6.60
CA LEU A 416 -19.51 15.50 5.95
C LEU A 416 -20.74 14.69 5.49
N ALA A 417 -20.51 13.54 4.85
CA ALA A 417 -21.55 12.63 4.40
C ALA A 417 -22.36 12.06 5.58
N GLU A 418 -21.69 11.71 6.68
CA GLU A 418 -22.33 11.25 7.92
C GLU A 418 -23.25 12.33 8.51
N LYS A 419 -22.77 13.59 8.62
CA LYS A 419 -23.59 14.71 9.11
C LYS A 419 -24.79 15.03 8.21
N LEU A 420 -24.63 14.86 6.90
CA LEU A 420 -25.68 15.10 5.91
C LEU A 420 -26.57 13.87 5.66
N SER A 421 -26.40 12.78 6.40
CA SER A 421 -27.21 11.55 6.27
C SER A 421 -28.68 11.74 6.65
N GLY A 422 -28.97 12.68 7.57
CA GLY A 422 -30.33 13.00 8.02
C GLY A 422 -31.11 13.93 7.08
N VAL A 423 -30.49 14.43 6.01
CA VAL A 423 -31.11 15.40 5.09
C VAL A 423 -31.97 14.65 4.06
N ARG A 424 -33.26 14.98 4.02
CA ARG A 424 -34.23 14.36 3.10
C ARG A 424 -33.85 14.65 1.65
N SER A 425 -33.26 13.65 1.01
CA SER A 425 -32.83 13.69 -0.38
C SER A 425 -32.87 12.28 -0.95
N ASP A 426 -33.27 12.14 -2.21
CA ASP A 426 -33.34 10.83 -2.89
C ASP A 426 -31.95 10.25 -3.23
N LEU A 427 -30.89 11.00 -2.93
CA LEU A 427 -29.50 10.65 -3.21
C LEU A 427 -28.91 9.79 -2.09
N LYS A 428 -28.58 8.54 -2.43
CA LYS A 428 -27.90 7.60 -1.54
C LYS A 428 -26.39 7.80 -1.58
N TYR A 429 -25.74 7.68 -0.42
CA TYR A 429 -24.28 7.65 -0.36
C TYR A 429 -23.77 6.28 -0.81
N GLU A 430 -22.79 6.27 -1.71
CA GLU A 430 -21.95 5.12 -1.93
C GLU A 430 -20.86 5.04 -0.85
N PRO A 431 -20.41 3.84 -0.44
CA PRO A 431 -19.31 3.70 0.50
C PRO A 431 -18.04 4.35 -0.08
N MET A 432 -17.33 5.11 0.75
CA MET A 432 -16.17 5.88 0.29
C MET A 432 -15.07 4.95 -0.22
N SER A 433 -14.62 5.21 -1.44
CA SER A 433 -13.47 4.55 -2.06
C SER A 433 -12.51 5.59 -2.63
N ASP A 434 -11.29 5.14 -2.94
CA ASP A 434 -10.23 5.96 -3.52
C ASP A 434 -10.62 6.63 -4.84
N GLU A 435 -11.52 6.02 -5.60
CA GLU A 435 -12.01 6.52 -6.89
C GLU A 435 -13.30 7.36 -6.74
N ASN A 436 -14.10 7.09 -5.71
CA ASN A 436 -15.44 7.68 -5.56
C ASN A 436 -15.46 8.91 -4.63
N ALA A 437 -14.34 9.32 -4.04
CA ALA A 437 -14.26 10.46 -3.12
C ALA A 437 -14.84 11.77 -3.71
N ALA A 438 -14.55 12.06 -4.98
CA ALA A 438 -15.11 13.23 -5.68
C ALA A 438 -16.62 13.12 -5.95
N SER A 439 -17.11 11.91 -6.23
CA SER A 439 -18.55 11.63 -6.42
C SER A 439 -19.31 11.84 -5.12
N VAL A 440 -18.80 11.27 -4.01
CA VAL A 440 -19.40 11.43 -2.67
C VAL A 440 -19.41 12.90 -2.25
N LEU A 441 -18.34 13.66 -2.51
CA LEU A 441 -18.30 15.10 -2.25
C LEU A 441 -19.34 15.88 -3.06
N ASN A 442 -19.54 15.53 -4.34
CA ASN A 442 -20.59 16.14 -5.15
C ASN A 442 -22.00 15.85 -4.61
N VAL A 443 -22.25 14.64 -4.11
CA VAL A 443 -23.52 14.30 -3.44
C VAL A 443 -23.69 15.13 -2.16
N CYS A 444 -22.64 15.31 -1.36
CA CYS A 444 -22.66 16.20 -0.20
C CYS A 444 -23.00 17.66 -0.60
N LEU A 445 -22.41 18.15 -1.70
CA LEU A 445 -22.66 19.51 -2.21
C LEU A 445 -24.12 19.69 -2.68
N GLN A 446 -24.69 18.70 -3.37
CA GLN A 446 -26.09 18.74 -3.80
C GLN A 446 -27.04 18.77 -2.59
N LYS A 447 -26.79 17.96 -1.57
CA LYS A 447 -27.59 17.98 -0.33
C LYS A 447 -27.46 19.28 0.43
N LEU A 448 -26.25 19.85 0.52
CA LEU A 448 -26.04 21.18 1.11
C LEU A 448 -26.80 22.26 0.35
N THR A 449 -26.85 22.18 -0.98
CA THR A 449 -27.60 23.12 -1.81
C THR A 449 -29.11 23.07 -1.50
N VAL A 450 -29.66 21.86 -1.37
CA VAL A 450 -31.08 21.67 -0.95
C VAL A 450 -31.33 22.26 0.44
N ILE A 451 -30.43 22.05 1.40
CA ILE A 451 -30.56 22.66 2.74
C ILE A 451 -30.55 24.19 2.65
N VAL A 452 -29.67 24.77 1.83
CA VAL A 452 -29.59 26.23 1.65
C VAL A 452 -30.87 26.78 1.01
N GLU A 453 -31.51 26.04 0.09
CA GLU A 453 -32.79 26.42 -0.50
C GLU A 453 -33.99 26.25 0.45
N GLU A 454 -33.94 25.27 1.36
CA GLU A 454 -34.97 25.04 2.39
C GLU A 454 -34.88 26.00 3.58
N VAL A 455 -33.71 26.62 3.81
CA VAL A 455 -33.55 27.66 4.83
C VAL A 455 -34.12 28.97 4.28
N PRO A 456 -35.21 29.53 4.87
CA PRO A 456 -35.69 30.85 4.47
C PRO A 456 -34.57 31.88 4.69
N PRO A 457 -34.43 32.91 3.83
CA PRO A 457 -33.52 34.00 4.10
C PRO A 457 -33.98 34.66 5.41
N ALA A 458 -33.31 34.32 6.51
CA ALA A 458 -33.44 35.10 7.72
C ALA A 458 -32.91 36.48 7.36
N ASP A 459 -33.78 37.47 7.43
CA ASP A 459 -33.42 38.88 7.47
C ASP A 459 -32.66 39.10 8.79
N VAL A 460 -31.41 38.64 8.83
CA VAL A 460 -30.44 39.06 9.84
C VAL A 460 -30.05 40.47 9.45
N GLY A 461 -30.85 41.41 9.96
CA GLY A 461 -30.39 42.77 10.20
C GLY A 461 -29.02 42.71 10.87
N ALA A 462 -28.16 43.63 10.45
CA ALA A 462 -26.78 43.74 10.87
C ALA A 462 -26.67 43.93 12.40
N ASP A 463 -26.67 42.81 13.13
CA ASP A 463 -26.29 42.75 14.53
C ASP A 463 -25.17 41.71 14.67
N ASP A 464 -24.12 42.11 15.38
CA ASP A 464 -22.81 41.48 15.51
C ASP A 464 -22.80 39.93 15.49
N PRO A 465 -21.89 39.29 14.72
CA PRO A 465 -21.80 37.83 14.61
C PRO A 465 -21.14 37.17 15.85
N ALA A 466 -21.28 37.74 17.04
CA ALA A 466 -20.54 37.35 18.23
C ALA A 466 -21.37 36.66 19.32
N THR A 467 -22.70 36.49 19.19
CA THR A 467 -23.53 36.09 20.36
C THR A 467 -24.46 34.89 20.16
N ALA A 468 -24.38 34.15 19.05
CA ALA A 468 -25.22 32.97 18.81
C ALA A 468 -24.43 31.64 18.70
N LEU A 469 -23.35 31.47 19.46
CA LEU A 469 -22.73 30.18 19.68
C LEU A 469 -23.07 29.67 21.08
N VAL A 470 -24.06 28.78 21.16
CA VAL A 470 -24.22 27.92 22.33
C VAL A 470 -22.96 27.04 22.42
N PRO A 471 -22.23 27.04 23.54
CA PRO A 471 -21.06 26.19 23.68
C PRO A 471 -21.53 24.73 23.79
N VAL A 472 -21.43 24.00 22.69
CA VAL A 472 -21.49 22.54 22.71
C VAL A 472 -20.10 22.07 23.14
N ASP A 473 -20.03 21.45 24.32
CA ASP A 473 -18.82 20.83 24.85
C ASP A 473 -18.48 19.59 23.99
N ILE A 474 -17.59 19.76 23.02
CA ILE A 474 -17.05 18.66 22.20
C ILE A 474 -15.80 18.14 22.94
N PRO A 475 -15.73 16.84 23.31
CA PRO A 475 -14.71 16.33 24.23
C PRO A 475 -13.27 16.28 23.68
N PHE A 476 -12.99 16.82 22.49
CA PHE A 476 -11.64 16.90 21.93
C PHE A 476 -11.42 18.19 21.12
N ASN A 477 -11.28 19.31 21.82
CA ASN A 477 -10.83 20.58 21.23
C ASN A 477 -9.35 20.51 20.84
N ARG A 478 -9.05 20.03 19.62
CA ARG A 478 -7.72 20.18 19.02
C ARG A 478 -7.67 21.55 18.34
N ARG A 479 -7.10 22.53 19.05
CA ARG A 479 -6.86 23.89 18.54
C ARG A 479 -5.93 23.82 17.33
N VAL A 480 -6.49 23.90 16.12
CA VAL A 480 -5.69 23.99 14.89
C VAL A 480 -5.02 25.37 14.87
N ARG A 481 -3.69 25.39 15.06
CA ARG A 481 -2.87 26.56 14.72
C ARG A 481 -2.81 26.62 13.21
N LEU A 482 -3.54 27.57 12.60
CA LEU A 482 -3.24 28.03 11.26
C LEU A 482 -1.80 28.57 11.27
N PRO A 483 -0.88 28.03 10.44
CA PRO A 483 0.42 28.63 10.23
C PRO A 483 0.20 30.08 9.80
N ARG A 484 0.79 30.99 10.58
CA ARG A 484 0.93 32.39 10.23
C ARG A 484 1.80 32.39 8.97
N GLU A 485 1.36 33.08 7.92
CA GLU A 485 2.14 33.30 6.69
C GLU A 485 3.56 33.73 7.05
N GLU A 486 4.49 32.77 7.04
CA GLU A 486 5.88 33.02 6.78
C GLU A 486 6.02 32.86 5.28
N SER A 487 6.49 33.92 4.65
CA SER A 487 6.78 34.04 3.23
C SER A 487 7.66 32.87 2.78
N ASP A 488 7.04 31.85 2.21
CA ASP A 488 7.70 30.86 1.38
C ASP A 488 7.99 31.54 0.04
N ASP A 489 9.17 32.16 -0.04
CA ASP A 489 9.86 32.43 -1.31
C ASP A 489 10.19 31.07 -1.96
N GLU A 490 9.18 30.42 -2.54
CA GLU A 490 9.39 29.29 -3.43
C GLU A 490 9.72 29.86 -4.82
N ASP A 491 11.02 29.86 -5.11
CA ASP A 491 11.58 29.99 -6.46
C ASP A 491 10.93 28.95 -7.38
N ASP A 492 9.93 29.39 -8.11
CA ASP A 492 9.22 28.66 -9.16
C ASP A 492 10.10 28.63 -10.43
N ASP A 493 11.21 27.88 -10.38
CA ASP A 493 12.04 27.58 -11.56
C ASP A 493 11.37 26.48 -12.40
N ALA A 494 10.21 26.82 -12.98
CA ALA A 494 9.64 26.12 -14.11
C ALA A 494 10.40 26.52 -15.39
N ALA A 495 11.63 26.03 -15.55
CA ALA A 495 12.40 26.22 -16.78
C ALA A 495 11.97 25.20 -17.84
N GLY A 496 10.94 25.58 -18.60
CA GLY A 496 10.76 25.12 -19.97
C GLY A 496 11.97 25.51 -20.82
N GLN A 497 12.34 24.61 -21.72
CA GLN A 497 13.33 24.85 -22.77
C GLN A 497 12.99 26.12 -23.55
N ASN A 498 13.91 27.07 -23.62
CA ASN A 498 14.16 27.84 -24.84
C ASN A 498 15.52 28.54 -24.79
N ASP A 499 16.26 28.36 -25.86
CA ASP A 499 17.51 29.02 -26.18
C ASP A 499 17.32 30.55 -26.28
N GLN A 500 18.08 31.31 -25.50
CA GLN A 500 18.54 32.66 -25.84
C GLN A 500 19.61 33.13 -24.85
N ASP A 501 20.79 33.44 -25.39
CA ASP A 501 21.78 34.28 -24.74
C ASP A 501 21.15 35.64 -24.37
N ASP A 502 21.29 36.08 -23.11
CA ASP A 502 21.70 37.44 -22.73
C ASP A 502 21.57 37.69 -21.20
N ASP A 503 22.68 38.15 -20.61
CA ASP A 503 22.83 39.01 -19.43
C ASP A 503 21.97 38.76 -18.17
N VAL A 504 22.36 37.76 -17.37
CA VAL A 504 21.95 37.65 -15.96
C VAL A 504 22.75 38.65 -15.11
N VAL A 505 22.12 39.76 -14.75
CA VAL A 505 22.63 40.71 -13.75
C VAL A 505 22.78 39.99 -12.40
N LEU A 506 24.02 39.81 -11.95
CA LEU A 506 24.35 39.16 -10.68
C LEU A 506 23.63 39.87 -9.51
N LYS A 507 22.78 39.12 -8.78
CA LYS A 507 22.10 39.63 -7.58
C LYS A 507 23.14 40.07 -6.54
N ARG A 508 22.81 41.12 -5.76
CA ARG A 508 23.71 41.80 -4.80
C ARG A 508 24.50 40.85 -3.89
N ASP A 509 23.89 39.74 -3.47
CA ASP A 509 24.52 38.78 -2.57
C ASP A 509 25.51 37.84 -3.27
N GLN A 510 25.31 37.57 -4.57
CA GLN A 510 26.29 36.83 -5.38
C GLN A 510 27.52 37.70 -5.64
N VAL A 511 27.33 38.99 -5.92
CA VAL A 511 28.44 39.96 -6.05
C VAL A 511 29.22 40.09 -4.74
N LYS A 512 28.53 40.13 -3.59
CA LYS A 512 29.19 40.12 -2.26
C LYS A 512 29.97 38.82 -2.01
N LYS A 513 29.43 37.66 -2.36
CA LYS A 513 30.15 36.37 -2.20
C LYS A 513 31.37 36.30 -3.10
N LEU A 514 31.25 36.75 -4.35
CA LEU A 514 32.36 36.79 -5.31
C LEU A 514 33.45 37.77 -4.87
N SER A 515 33.08 38.97 -4.38
CA SER A 515 34.06 39.94 -3.88
C SER A 515 34.75 39.46 -2.60
N ALA A 516 34.00 38.85 -1.67
CA ALA A 516 34.56 38.27 -0.45
C ALA A 516 35.55 37.14 -0.76
N ASN A 517 35.22 36.26 -1.72
CA ASN A 517 36.11 35.18 -2.15
C ASN A 517 37.37 35.71 -2.86
N SER A 518 37.24 36.78 -3.64
CA SER A 518 38.39 37.42 -4.31
C SER A 518 39.34 38.06 -3.29
N ILE A 519 38.80 38.79 -2.29
CA ILE A 519 39.57 39.38 -1.19
C ILE A 519 40.25 38.30 -0.34
N GLN A 520 39.59 37.17 -0.09
CA GLN A 520 40.20 36.03 0.62
C GLN A 520 41.33 35.37 -0.19
N ARG A 521 41.21 35.29 -1.52
CA ARG A 521 42.29 34.79 -2.38
C ARG A 521 43.49 35.73 -2.41
N GLU A 522 43.26 37.03 -2.51
CA GLU A 522 44.35 38.02 -2.48
C GLU A 522 45.05 38.08 -1.12
N SER A 523 44.29 38.08 -0.02
CA SER A 523 44.88 38.05 1.33
C SER A 523 45.69 36.77 1.58
N LYS A 524 45.24 35.61 1.08
CA LYS A 524 46.03 34.35 1.11
C LYS A 524 47.31 34.47 0.25
N LYS A 525 47.25 35.06 -0.95
CA LYS A 525 48.44 35.32 -1.78
C LYS A 525 49.44 36.27 -1.10
N LYS A 526 48.95 37.35 -0.47
CA LYS A 526 49.78 38.34 0.25
C LYS A 526 50.47 37.72 1.47
N ARG A 527 49.76 36.86 2.22
CA ARG A 527 50.33 36.07 3.33
C ARG A 527 51.41 35.08 2.87
N ARG A 528 51.23 34.45 1.70
CA ARG A 528 52.25 33.54 1.13
C ARG A 528 53.50 34.30 0.66
N ARG A 529 53.35 35.50 0.08
CA ARG A 529 54.48 36.36 -0.30
C ARG A 529 55.27 36.86 0.92
N MET A 530 54.61 37.33 1.98
CA MET A 530 55.29 37.75 3.21
C MET A 530 56.06 36.62 3.92
N LYS A 531 55.64 35.36 3.74
CA LYS A 531 56.31 34.20 4.33
C LYS A 531 57.52 33.71 3.51
N GLY A 532 57.59 34.08 2.23
CA GLY A 532 58.74 33.81 1.35
C GLY A 532 59.86 34.84 1.46
N ASP A 533 59.55 36.06 1.93
CA ASP A 533 60.51 37.19 2.04
C ASP A 533 61.20 37.28 3.41
N ARG A 534 60.98 36.30 4.30
CA ARG A 534 61.61 36.20 5.64
C ARG A 534 62.37 34.88 5.84
N MET A 535 62.78 34.24 4.77
CA MET A 535 63.68 33.07 4.81
C MET A 535 64.99 33.38 4.09
#